data_AF-A0AAU3TKB4-F1
#
_entry.id   AF-A0AAU3TKB4-F1
#
_cell.length_a   1.000
_cell.length_b   1.000
_cell.length_c   1.000
_cell.angle_alpha   90.00
_cell.angle_beta   90.00
_cell.angle_gamma   90.00
#
_symmetry.space_group_name_H-M   'P 1'
#
loop_
_entity.id
_entity.type
_entity.pdbx_description
1 polymer ?
#
loop_
_entity_poly.entity_id
_entity_poly.type
_entity_poly.pdbx_seq_one_letter_code
_entity_poly.pdbx_strand_id
1 'polypeptide(L)'
;MTVDHVVARTHAGAAAAPALPADLDSARLALARAAAATSALLADLGEPADRSPEQRAEAAAAVDAARALRAAFMDAHAEAVYDELTDHRSRHLRIAELVREAAVRFPGLVPTVEQLAAERTRAQSHKEGHEIDQGIFFSRVLRSPTAGAHLLDAMLQPTPAALALLPEFTRTGTVRLRSVTVERRGAVTHLTMCREDSLNAEDDQQVADMDTAVDLVLLDPATEVGVLRGGVMSHPRYRGRRVFSAGINLKALHGGGISLVDFLLRRELGYLHKLIRGVRPQGSADWRRPTVDKPWVAVVDGFAIGGGAQLLLLFDHVIAASDAYVSLPAAQEGIIPGVANFRLTRSVGPRLARQVILEGRRVHASEPAARLLVDEVHEPAALDAAVAESAERLRGTAVLANRRMLNLAEEPVEQFRSYMAEFALQQALRLYDADVLDKVSRFSGASVEEAAPARG
;
A
#
# COMPACT_ATOMS: atom_id res chain seq x y z
N MET A 1 26.00 39.12 14.37
CA MET A 1 26.40 37.77 13.94
C MET A 1 25.19 37.19 13.20
N THR A 2 25.26 37.19 11.87
CA THR A 2 24.14 36.84 10.97
C THR A 2 23.96 35.32 10.85
N VAL A 3 22.73 34.94 10.49
CA VAL A 3 22.13 33.59 10.47
C VAL A 3 22.81 32.61 9.49
N ASP A 4 23.81 33.07 8.73
CA ASP A 4 24.49 32.30 7.68
C ASP A 4 25.48 31.24 8.18
N HIS A 5 25.81 31.21 9.48
CA HIS A 5 26.82 30.29 10.01
C HIS A 5 26.30 28.91 10.45
N VAL A 6 24.99 28.67 10.45
CA VAL A 6 24.41 27.38 10.91
C VAL A 6 24.08 26.43 9.75
N VAL A 7 24.03 26.91 8.50
CA VAL A 7 23.72 26.07 7.32
C VAL A 7 24.97 25.46 6.65
N ALA A 8 26.17 25.80 7.12
CA ALA A 8 27.43 25.42 6.45
C ALA A 8 28.09 24.11 6.95
N ARG A 9 27.37 23.22 7.65
CA ARG A 9 27.94 21.96 8.18
C ARG A 9 27.07 20.73 7.92
N THR A 10 26.73 20.44 6.67
CA THR A 10 26.28 19.09 6.24
C THR A 10 26.64 18.72 4.79
N HIS A 11 27.33 19.57 4.03
CA HIS A 11 27.77 19.24 2.65
C HIS A 11 29.28 18.93 2.56
N ALA A 12 29.78 18.07 3.45
CA ALA A 12 31.09 17.48 3.26
C ALA A 12 30.94 16.25 2.35
N GLY A 13 31.15 16.44 1.04
CA GLY A 13 31.56 15.35 0.14
C GLY A 13 30.49 14.60 -0.66
N ALA A 14 29.35 15.21 -1.02
CA ALA A 14 28.56 14.66 -2.12
C ALA A 14 29.30 14.95 -3.44
N ALA A 15 29.99 13.96 -4.00
CA ALA A 15 30.50 14.06 -5.36
C ALA A 15 29.31 14.42 -6.27
N ALA A 16 29.46 15.46 -7.09
CA ALA A 16 28.43 15.83 -8.06
C ALA A 16 28.11 14.59 -8.91
N ALA A 17 26.84 14.19 -8.98
CA ALA A 17 26.43 13.07 -9.81
C ALA A 17 26.96 13.31 -11.24
N PRO A 18 27.56 12.30 -11.88
CA PRO A 18 28.11 12.48 -13.22
C PRO A 18 27.02 12.99 -14.14
N ALA A 19 27.33 14.02 -14.93
CA ALA A 19 26.38 14.63 -15.86
C ALA A 19 25.89 13.55 -16.84
N LEU A 20 24.59 13.24 -16.78
CA LEU A 20 23.97 12.31 -17.71
C LEU A 20 23.93 12.93 -19.11
N PRO A 21 24.20 12.14 -20.17
CA PRO A 21 23.89 12.55 -21.53
C PRO A 21 22.43 12.98 -21.67
N ALA A 22 22.16 13.93 -22.56
CA ALA A 22 20.81 14.42 -22.80
C ALA A 22 19.95 13.44 -23.63
N ASP A 23 20.58 12.53 -24.37
CA ASP A 23 19.89 11.53 -25.17
C ASP A 23 19.63 10.24 -24.36
N LEU A 24 18.45 9.65 -24.55
CA LEU A 24 17.98 8.52 -23.74
C LEU A 24 18.91 7.30 -23.86
N ASP A 25 19.40 6.99 -25.06
CA ASP A 25 20.21 5.79 -25.30
C ASP A 25 21.59 5.91 -24.64
N SER A 26 22.27 7.04 -24.76
CA SER A 26 23.56 7.25 -24.07
C SER A 26 23.38 7.35 -22.56
N ALA A 27 22.30 7.99 -22.09
CA ALA A 27 21.95 8.03 -20.67
C ALA A 27 21.67 6.63 -20.10
N ARG A 28 20.94 5.78 -20.85
CA ARG A 28 20.70 4.37 -20.52
C ARG A 28 22.02 3.59 -20.41
N LEU A 29 22.94 3.77 -21.36
CA LEU A 29 24.25 3.12 -21.33
C LEU A 29 25.11 3.60 -20.15
N ALA A 30 25.06 4.89 -19.82
CA ALA A 30 25.78 5.45 -18.67
C ALA A 30 25.25 4.87 -17.34
N LEU A 31 23.93 4.81 -17.19
CA LEU A 31 23.27 4.21 -16.03
C LEU A 31 23.62 2.72 -15.89
N ALA A 32 23.53 1.95 -16.98
CA ALA A 32 23.86 0.53 -16.97
C ALA A 32 25.32 0.26 -16.55
N ARG A 33 26.28 1.06 -17.06
CA ARG A 33 27.69 0.97 -16.65
C ARG A 33 27.90 1.28 -15.17
N ALA A 34 27.28 2.35 -14.67
CA ALA A 34 27.40 2.73 -13.26
C ALA A 34 26.78 1.67 -12.33
N ALA A 35 25.62 1.12 -12.71
CA ALA A 35 24.99 0.04 -11.97
C ALA A 35 25.84 -1.25 -11.97
N ALA A 36 26.43 -1.61 -13.11
CA ALA A 36 27.33 -2.77 -13.20
C ALA A 36 28.59 -2.60 -12.32
N ALA A 37 29.19 -1.41 -12.29
CA ALA A 37 30.32 -1.11 -11.41
C ALA A 37 29.93 -1.21 -9.93
N THR A 38 28.73 -0.70 -9.57
CA THR A 38 28.21 -0.81 -8.20
C THR A 38 27.97 -2.27 -7.80
N SER A 39 27.37 -3.08 -8.68
CA SER A 39 27.15 -4.51 -8.42
C SER A 39 28.45 -5.28 -8.26
N ALA A 40 29.48 -4.97 -9.06
CA ALA A 40 30.80 -5.60 -8.94
C ALA A 40 31.44 -5.27 -7.58
N LEU A 41 31.39 -4.00 -7.16
CA LEU A 41 31.87 -3.60 -5.84
C LEU A 41 31.13 -4.33 -4.71
N LEU A 42 29.79 -4.38 -4.76
CA LEU A 42 29.01 -5.07 -3.72
C LEU A 42 29.32 -6.57 -3.66
N ALA A 43 29.58 -7.21 -4.81
CA ALA A 43 30.01 -8.60 -4.87
C ALA A 43 31.40 -8.80 -4.23
N ASP A 44 32.35 -7.91 -4.49
CA ASP A 44 33.70 -7.95 -3.90
C ASP A 44 33.67 -7.72 -2.38
N LEU A 45 32.72 -6.91 -1.88
CA LEU A 45 32.51 -6.67 -0.45
C LEU A 45 31.82 -7.83 0.29
N GLY A 46 31.28 -8.83 -0.42
CA GLY A 46 30.61 -10.00 0.15
C GLY A 46 29.22 -9.71 0.74
N GLU A 47 28.71 -10.65 1.54
CA GLU A 47 27.36 -10.59 2.11
C GLU A 47 27.16 -9.37 3.03
N PRO A 48 26.02 -8.66 2.96
CA PRO A 48 25.77 -7.45 3.76
C PRO A 48 25.97 -7.63 5.27
N ALA A 49 25.59 -8.81 5.79
CA ALA A 49 25.70 -9.14 7.22
C ALA A 49 27.15 -9.26 7.70
N ASP A 50 28.09 -9.59 6.81
CA ASP A 50 29.48 -9.90 7.15
C ASP A 50 30.44 -8.71 6.96
N ARG A 51 29.96 -7.61 6.39
CA ARG A 51 30.78 -6.42 6.10
C ARG A 51 31.29 -5.75 7.38
N SER A 52 32.53 -5.26 7.36
CA SER A 52 33.06 -4.34 8.39
C SER A 52 32.34 -2.98 8.36
N PRO A 53 32.47 -2.14 9.40
CA PRO A 53 31.96 -0.76 9.35
C PRO A 53 32.44 0.04 8.14
N GLU A 54 33.72 -0.12 7.76
CA GLU A 54 34.32 0.54 6.60
C GLU A 54 33.72 0.02 5.29
N GLN A 55 33.59 -1.30 5.15
CA GLN A 55 32.96 -1.93 3.98
C GLN A 55 31.48 -1.54 3.85
N ARG A 56 30.75 -1.39 4.97
CA ARG A 56 29.37 -0.88 4.96
C ARG A 56 29.31 0.56 4.49
N ALA A 57 30.24 1.42 4.94
CA ALA A 57 30.29 2.82 4.50
C ALA A 57 30.63 2.93 3.01
N GLU A 58 31.56 2.10 2.51
CA GLU A 58 31.91 2.01 1.10
C GLU A 58 30.73 1.55 0.23
N ALA A 59 30.05 0.46 0.63
CA ALA A 59 28.83 -0.01 -0.03
C ALA A 59 27.74 1.08 -0.06
N ALA A 60 27.50 1.74 1.08
CA ALA A 60 26.49 2.79 1.20
C ALA A 60 26.79 3.97 0.27
N ALA A 61 28.05 4.43 0.20
CA ALA A 61 28.44 5.52 -0.68
C ALA A 61 28.26 5.18 -2.17
N ALA A 62 28.64 3.96 -2.58
CA ALA A 62 28.47 3.52 -3.97
C ALA A 62 26.98 3.38 -4.35
N VAL A 63 26.18 2.80 -3.46
CA VAL A 63 24.73 2.64 -3.66
C VAL A 63 24.03 4.01 -3.69
N ASP A 64 24.40 4.95 -2.83
CA ASP A 64 23.86 6.31 -2.85
C ASP A 64 24.19 7.05 -4.15
N ALA A 65 25.43 6.95 -4.63
CA ALA A 65 25.82 7.52 -5.92
C ALA A 65 25.02 6.91 -7.10
N ALA A 66 24.79 5.60 -7.09
CA ALA A 66 23.97 4.92 -8.09
C ALA A 66 22.50 5.37 -8.03
N ARG A 67 21.93 5.52 -6.83
CA ARG A 67 20.56 6.03 -6.62
C ARG A 67 20.41 7.48 -7.04
N ALA A 68 21.41 8.33 -6.77
CA ALA A 68 21.44 9.70 -7.25
C ALA A 68 21.43 9.76 -8.78
N LEU A 69 22.18 8.87 -9.45
CA LEU A 69 22.17 8.75 -10.90
C LEU A 69 20.81 8.28 -11.45
N ARG A 70 20.16 7.28 -10.81
CA ARG A 70 18.80 6.83 -11.16
C ARG A 70 17.78 7.96 -11.04
N ALA A 71 17.87 8.74 -9.97
CA ALA A 71 17.01 9.90 -9.74
C ALA A 71 17.18 10.94 -10.86
N ALA A 72 18.43 11.35 -11.15
CA ALA A 72 18.72 12.29 -12.23
C ALA A 72 18.26 11.77 -13.61
N PHE A 73 18.45 10.48 -13.89
CA PHE A 73 17.99 9.84 -15.12
C PHE A 73 16.47 9.92 -15.26
N MET A 74 15.73 9.55 -14.21
CA MET A 74 14.27 9.60 -14.25
C MET A 74 13.74 11.04 -14.25
N ASP A 75 14.41 11.98 -13.60
CA ASP A 75 14.03 13.40 -13.63
C ASP A 75 14.14 13.98 -15.07
N ALA A 76 15.11 13.51 -15.86
CA ALA A 76 15.27 13.91 -17.26
C ALA A 76 14.40 13.10 -18.25
N HIS A 77 14.12 11.82 -17.97
CA HIS A 77 13.63 10.89 -18.99
C HIS A 77 12.36 10.09 -18.63
N ALA A 78 11.70 10.36 -17.51
CA ALA A 78 10.56 9.54 -17.05
C ALA A 78 9.49 9.28 -18.12
N GLU A 79 9.09 10.30 -18.90
CA GLU A 79 8.07 10.11 -19.93
C GLU A 79 8.57 9.26 -21.10
N ALA A 80 9.80 9.48 -21.57
CA ALA A 80 10.37 8.69 -22.66
C ALA A 80 10.59 7.22 -22.26
N VAL A 81 11.05 6.98 -21.03
CA VAL A 81 11.15 5.64 -20.45
C VAL A 81 9.78 4.98 -20.41
N TYR A 82 8.77 5.68 -19.87
CA TYR A 82 7.42 5.13 -19.74
C TYR A 82 6.79 4.84 -21.11
N ASP A 83 6.96 5.73 -22.09
CA ASP A 83 6.50 5.53 -23.46
C ASP A 83 7.12 4.28 -24.08
N GLU A 84 8.42 4.06 -23.94
CA GLU A 84 9.07 2.86 -24.48
C GLU A 84 8.53 1.58 -23.81
N LEU A 85 8.29 1.60 -22.50
CA LEU A 85 7.77 0.45 -21.76
C LEU A 85 6.32 0.13 -22.13
N THR A 86 5.50 1.17 -22.37
CA THR A 86 4.05 1.05 -22.59
C THR A 86 3.63 1.17 -24.04
N ASP A 87 4.58 1.21 -24.97
CA ASP A 87 4.33 1.46 -26.40
C ASP A 87 3.51 2.75 -26.60
N HIS A 88 4.09 3.88 -26.17
CA HIS A 88 3.47 5.20 -26.19
C HIS A 88 2.10 5.24 -25.51
N ARG A 89 2.01 4.65 -24.31
CA ARG A 89 0.77 4.61 -23.51
C ARG A 89 -0.39 3.87 -24.22
N SER A 90 -0.08 2.94 -25.13
CA SER A 90 -1.07 2.05 -25.75
C SER A 90 -1.34 0.80 -24.90
N ARG A 91 -0.38 0.39 -24.06
CA ARG A 91 -0.44 -0.80 -23.20
C ARG A 91 -0.55 -0.41 -21.73
N HIS A 92 -1.63 -0.83 -21.08
CA HIS A 92 -1.79 -0.70 -19.63
C HIS A 92 -1.03 -1.81 -18.89
N LEU A 93 0.13 -1.48 -18.35
CA LEU A 93 0.92 -2.38 -17.50
C LEU A 93 0.63 -2.09 -16.02
N ARG A 94 0.30 -3.12 -15.25
CA ARG A 94 0.21 -3.01 -13.78
C ARG A 94 1.61 -2.79 -13.20
N ILE A 95 1.69 -2.26 -11.98
CA ILE A 95 2.96 -1.87 -11.36
C ILE A 95 4.02 -2.99 -11.37
N ALA A 96 3.65 -4.25 -11.10
CA ALA A 96 4.56 -5.39 -11.11
C ALA A 96 5.03 -5.79 -12.52
N GLU A 97 4.23 -5.54 -13.55
CA GLU A 97 4.61 -5.77 -14.95
C GLU A 97 5.53 -4.64 -15.41
N LEU A 98 5.21 -3.40 -15.06
CA LEU A 98 5.96 -2.22 -15.43
C LEU A 98 7.41 -2.26 -14.91
N VAL A 99 7.64 -2.63 -13.64
CA VAL A 99 9.01 -2.73 -13.12
C VAL A 99 9.78 -3.92 -13.70
N ARG A 100 9.10 -5.02 -14.06
CA ARG A 100 9.76 -6.15 -14.75
C ARG A 100 10.21 -5.75 -16.15
N GLU A 101 9.36 -5.08 -16.91
CA GLU A 101 9.72 -4.53 -18.22
C GLU A 101 10.84 -3.49 -18.10
N ALA A 102 10.78 -2.62 -17.07
CA ALA A 102 11.81 -1.62 -16.82
C ALA A 102 13.17 -2.26 -16.50
N ALA A 103 13.20 -3.33 -15.70
CA ALA A 103 14.44 -4.04 -15.37
C ALA A 103 15.12 -4.64 -16.62
N VAL A 104 14.33 -5.11 -17.58
CA VAL A 104 14.83 -5.70 -18.84
C VAL A 104 15.29 -4.63 -19.83
N ARG A 105 14.48 -3.60 -20.07
CA ARG A 105 14.76 -2.58 -21.10
C ARG A 105 15.73 -1.49 -20.64
N PHE A 106 15.81 -1.25 -19.34
CA PHE A 106 16.72 -0.26 -18.74
C PHE A 106 17.56 -0.92 -17.64
N PRO A 107 18.55 -1.76 -18.00
CA PRO A 107 19.40 -2.45 -17.03
C PRO A 107 20.04 -1.48 -16.04
N GLY A 108 19.88 -1.76 -14.75
CA GLY A 108 20.39 -0.92 -13.67
C GLY A 108 19.45 0.18 -13.20
N LEU A 109 18.32 0.45 -13.88
CA LEU A 109 17.32 1.43 -13.43
C LEU A 109 16.52 0.96 -12.23
N VAL A 110 16.06 -0.28 -12.27
CA VAL A 110 15.36 -0.99 -11.20
C VAL A 110 15.93 -2.41 -11.10
N PRO A 111 15.80 -3.08 -9.94
CA PRO A 111 16.36 -4.42 -9.76
C PRO A 111 15.68 -5.46 -10.65
N THR A 112 16.46 -6.47 -11.05
CA THR A 112 15.94 -7.63 -11.77
C THR A 112 15.13 -8.54 -10.85
N VAL A 113 14.38 -9.47 -11.45
CA VAL A 113 13.62 -10.49 -10.72
C VAL A 113 14.56 -11.34 -9.85
N GLU A 114 15.75 -11.66 -10.35
CA GLU A 114 16.77 -12.45 -9.66
C GLU A 114 17.34 -11.69 -8.46
N GLN A 115 17.63 -10.38 -8.61
CA GLN A 115 18.11 -9.55 -7.51
C GLN A 115 17.06 -9.43 -6.40
N LEU A 116 15.79 -9.23 -6.75
CA LEU A 116 14.70 -9.19 -5.76
C LEU A 116 14.44 -10.55 -5.12
N ALA A 117 14.56 -11.64 -5.88
CA ALA A 117 14.44 -13.00 -5.34
C ALA A 117 15.54 -13.28 -4.31
N ALA A 118 16.79 -12.86 -4.59
CA ALA A 118 17.89 -12.97 -3.65
C ALA A 118 17.62 -12.13 -2.39
N GLU A 119 17.21 -10.86 -2.52
CA GLU A 119 16.85 -9.99 -1.39
C GLU A 119 15.75 -10.62 -0.51
N ARG A 120 14.74 -11.24 -1.13
CA ARG A 120 13.63 -11.87 -0.40
C ARG A 120 14.05 -13.07 0.45
N THR A 121 15.23 -13.65 0.24
CA THR A 121 15.76 -14.70 1.11
C THR A 121 16.41 -14.16 2.39
N ARG A 122 16.65 -12.84 2.46
CA ARG A 122 17.33 -12.18 3.57
C ARG A 122 16.33 -11.52 4.51
N ALA A 123 16.66 -11.52 5.81
CA ALA A 123 15.99 -10.66 6.78
C ALA A 123 16.11 -9.20 6.35
N GLN A 124 15.12 -8.37 6.69
CA GLN A 124 15.03 -6.99 6.21
C GLN A 124 16.30 -6.16 6.51
N SER A 125 16.95 -6.41 7.66
CA SER A 125 18.18 -5.74 8.08
C SER A 125 19.44 -6.14 7.31
N HIS A 126 19.39 -7.23 6.55
CA HIS A 126 20.52 -7.76 5.77
C HIS A 126 20.35 -7.53 4.27
N LYS A 127 19.34 -6.76 3.87
CA LYS A 127 19.09 -6.42 2.47
C LYS A 127 19.95 -5.24 2.00
N GLU A 128 20.19 -5.16 0.69
CA GLU A 128 20.86 -4.02 0.05
C GLU A 128 19.91 -2.82 -0.17
N GLY A 129 18.61 -3.06 -0.09
CA GLY A 129 17.60 -2.03 -0.32
C GLY A 129 17.35 -1.79 -1.80
N HIS A 130 17.40 -2.83 -2.63
CA HIS A 130 17.13 -2.71 -4.06
C HIS A 130 15.72 -2.17 -4.38
N GLU A 131 14.74 -2.36 -3.49
CA GLU A 131 13.40 -1.78 -3.67
C GLU A 131 13.40 -0.24 -3.62
N ILE A 132 14.42 0.42 -3.05
CA ILE A 132 14.56 1.90 -3.13
C ILE A 132 14.64 2.36 -4.58
N ASP A 133 15.27 1.58 -5.46
CA ASP A 133 15.38 1.91 -6.88
C ASP A 133 14.00 1.88 -7.57
N GLN A 134 13.13 0.96 -7.15
CA GLN A 134 11.72 0.93 -7.59
C GLN A 134 10.94 2.14 -7.05
N GLY A 135 11.21 2.56 -5.81
CA GLY A 135 10.66 3.79 -5.23
C GLY A 135 11.04 5.05 -6.02
N ILE A 136 12.30 5.16 -6.44
CA ILE A 136 12.78 6.24 -7.33
C ILE A 136 12.00 6.21 -8.65
N PHE A 137 11.91 5.05 -9.29
CA PHE A 137 11.21 4.87 -10.56
C PHE A 137 9.74 5.30 -10.45
N PHE A 138 8.97 4.73 -9.52
CA PHE A 138 7.55 5.04 -9.38
C PHE A 138 7.29 6.48 -8.96
N SER A 139 8.16 7.05 -8.12
CA SER A 139 8.04 8.45 -7.73
C SER A 139 8.05 9.37 -8.95
N ARG A 140 8.94 9.16 -9.91
CA ARG A 140 9.01 9.99 -11.12
C ARG A 140 7.92 9.67 -12.13
N VAL A 141 7.56 8.39 -12.30
CA VAL A 141 6.43 8.01 -13.17
C VAL A 141 5.13 8.66 -12.70
N LEU A 142 4.85 8.63 -11.39
CA LEU A 142 3.64 9.22 -10.82
C LEU A 142 3.67 10.75 -10.79
N ARG A 143 4.84 11.40 -10.73
CA ARG A 143 4.95 12.86 -10.88
C ARG A 143 4.56 13.34 -12.27
N SER A 144 4.82 12.56 -13.33
CA SER A 144 4.38 12.93 -14.68
C SER A 144 2.84 12.98 -14.73
N PRO A 145 2.26 14.08 -15.25
CA PRO A 145 0.81 14.21 -15.36
C PRO A 145 0.22 13.21 -16.35
N THR A 146 0.97 12.78 -17.35
CA THR A 146 0.51 11.88 -18.41
C THR A 146 0.78 10.41 -18.06
N ALA A 147 2.04 10.05 -17.78
CA ALA A 147 2.43 8.69 -17.43
C ALA A 147 1.79 8.24 -16.11
N GLY A 148 1.77 9.13 -15.10
CA GLY A 148 1.17 8.83 -13.81
C GLY A 148 -0.34 8.62 -13.90
N ALA A 149 -1.06 9.43 -14.69
CA ALA A 149 -2.49 9.22 -14.93
C ALA A 149 -2.77 7.88 -15.62
N HIS A 150 -1.98 7.56 -16.67
CA HIS A 150 -2.11 6.29 -17.38
C HIS A 150 -1.80 5.07 -16.50
N LEU A 151 -0.82 5.16 -15.60
CA LEU A 151 -0.51 4.10 -14.62
C LEU A 151 -1.64 3.88 -13.62
N LEU A 152 -2.27 4.96 -13.13
CA LEU A 152 -3.45 4.85 -12.25
C LEU A 152 -4.59 4.12 -12.97
N ASP A 153 -4.87 4.47 -14.22
CA ASP A 153 -5.88 3.78 -15.02
C ASP A 153 -5.56 2.30 -15.23
N ALA A 154 -4.28 1.94 -15.43
CA ALA A 154 -3.85 0.55 -15.53
C ALA A 154 -4.11 -0.24 -14.24
N MET A 155 -3.91 0.39 -13.07
CA MET A 155 -4.15 -0.24 -11.78
C MET A 155 -5.63 -0.41 -11.44
N LEU A 156 -6.50 0.47 -11.97
CA LEU A 156 -7.96 0.36 -11.88
C LEU A 156 -8.55 -0.73 -12.78
N GLN A 157 -7.79 -1.30 -13.72
CA GLN A 157 -8.30 -2.43 -14.51
C GLN A 157 -8.51 -3.67 -13.63
N PRO A 158 -9.47 -4.54 -14.01
CA PRO A 158 -9.67 -5.83 -13.35
C PRO A 158 -8.37 -6.64 -13.34
N THR A 159 -8.13 -7.33 -12.24
CA THR A 159 -7.06 -8.32 -12.16
C THR A 159 -7.38 -9.53 -13.03
N PRO A 160 -6.37 -10.17 -13.67
CA PRO A 160 -6.59 -11.43 -14.39
C PRO A 160 -7.21 -12.52 -13.52
N ALA A 161 -6.85 -12.56 -12.23
CA ALA A 161 -7.41 -13.51 -11.27
C ALA A 161 -8.92 -13.31 -11.07
N ALA A 162 -9.38 -12.06 -10.92
CA ALA A 162 -10.82 -11.78 -10.80
C ALA A 162 -11.58 -12.14 -12.07
N LEU A 163 -11.03 -11.81 -13.25
CA LEU A 163 -11.65 -12.15 -14.52
C LEU A 163 -11.80 -13.68 -14.70
N ALA A 164 -10.81 -14.46 -14.27
CA ALA A 164 -10.88 -15.92 -14.31
C ALA A 164 -11.95 -16.50 -13.37
N LEU A 165 -12.15 -15.89 -12.20
CA LEU A 165 -13.11 -16.34 -11.19
C LEU A 165 -14.53 -15.78 -11.38
N LEU A 166 -14.69 -14.69 -12.14
CA LEU A 166 -15.96 -13.98 -12.30
C LEU A 166 -17.10 -14.86 -12.83
N PRO A 167 -16.93 -15.74 -13.84
CA PRO A 167 -18.01 -16.59 -14.31
C PRO A 167 -18.52 -17.55 -13.23
N GLU A 168 -17.60 -18.13 -12.45
CA GLU A 168 -17.96 -19.02 -11.34
C GLU A 168 -18.66 -18.24 -10.23
N PHE A 169 -18.09 -17.12 -9.80
CA PHE A 169 -18.69 -16.27 -8.77
C PHE A 169 -20.09 -15.78 -9.16
N THR A 170 -20.29 -15.39 -10.42
CA THR A 170 -21.59 -14.95 -10.92
C THR A 170 -22.64 -16.07 -10.79
N ARG A 171 -22.25 -17.32 -11.03
CA ARG A 171 -23.12 -18.50 -10.94
C ARG A 171 -23.39 -18.93 -9.50
N THR A 172 -22.36 -18.99 -8.65
CA THR A 172 -22.45 -19.58 -7.30
C THR A 172 -22.75 -18.56 -6.22
N GLY A 173 -22.41 -17.28 -6.44
CA GLY A 173 -22.39 -16.26 -5.42
C GLY A 173 -21.30 -16.45 -4.36
N THR A 174 -20.34 -17.36 -4.55
CA THR A 174 -19.31 -17.61 -3.53
C THR A 174 -17.94 -17.93 -4.13
N VAL A 175 -16.88 -17.38 -3.52
CA VAL A 175 -15.48 -17.68 -3.80
C VAL A 175 -14.71 -17.70 -2.48
N ARG A 176 -13.90 -18.74 -2.25
CA ARG A 176 -12.94 -18.79 -1.14
C ARG A 176 -11.53 -18.58 -1.69
N LEU A 177 -10.95 -17.42 -1.41
CA LEU A 177 -9.53 -17.13 -1.65
C LEU A 177 -8.70 -17.63 -0.46
N ARG A 178 -7.40 -17.34 -0.39
CA ARG A 178 -6.56 -17.82 0.73
C ARG A 178 -6.89 -17.07 2.02
N SER A 179 -7.01 -15.76 1.95
CA SER A 179 -7.18 -14.86 3.11
C SER A 179 -8.53 -14.14 3.16
N VAL A 180 -9.36 -14.26 2.11
CA VAL A 180 -10.68 -13.62 2.01
C VAL A 180 -11.72 -14.63 1.53
N THR A 181 -12.92 -14.57 2.11
CA THR A 181 -14.11 -15.23 1.58
C THR A 181 -15.03 -14.19 0.98
N VAL A 182 -15.55 -14.44 -0.22
CA VAL A 182 -16.50 -13.59 -0.95
C VAL A 182 -17.83 -14.33 -1.03
N GLU A 183 -18.90 -13.74 -0.51
CA GLU A 183 -20.22 -14.36 -0.47
C GLU A 183 -21.32 -13.34 -0.79
N ARG A 184 -22.05 -13.56 -1.88
CA ARG A 184 -23.20 -12.75 -2.29
C ARG A 184 -24.48 -13.26 -1.63
N ARG A 185 -25.17 -12.35 -0.94
CA ARG A 185 -26.46 -12.54 -0.28
C ARG A 185 -27.46 -11.54 -0.88
N GLY A 186 -28.23 -11.99 -1.87
CA GLY A 186 -29.10 -11.10 -2.64
C GLY A 186 -28.29 -10.04 -3.38
N ALA A 187 -28.58 -8.76 -3.13
CA ALA A 187 -27.89 -7.63 -3.74
C ALA A 187 -26.62 -7.19 -2.99
N VAL A 188 -26.27 -7.85 -1.90
CA VAL A 188 -25.13 -7.46 -1.04
C VAL A 188 -24.05 -8.53 -1.11
N THR A 189 -22.80 -8.14 -1.33
CA THR A 189 -21.67 -9.08 -1.32
C THR A 189 -20.75 -8.83 -0.14
N HIS A 190 -20.57 -9.86 0.69
CA HIS A 190 -19.76 -9.83 1.89
C HIS A 190 -18.35 -10.36 1.62
N LEU A 191 -17.35 -9.53 1.90
CA LEU A 191 -15.95 -9.87 2.02
C LEU A 191 -15.64 -10.12 3.49
N THR A 192 -15.22 -11.34 3.80
CA THR A 192 -14.76 -11.73 5.14
C THR A 192 -13.26 -11.97 5.11
N MET A 193 -12.47 -11.12 5.77
CA MET A 193 -11.04 -11.39 6.00
C MET A 193 -10.92 -12.52 7.03
N CYS A 194 -10.24 -13.60 6.67
CA CYS A 194 -10.26 -14.86 7.42
C CYS A 194 -8.86 -15.46 7.59
N ARG A 195 -7.90 -14.64 8.06
CA ARG A 195 -6.64 -15.13 8.63
C ARG A 195 -6.78 -15.26 10.14
N GLU A 196 -7.46 -16.32 10.52
CA GLU A 196 -7.99 -16.57 11.86
C GLU A 196 -6.89 -16.77 12.92
N ASP A 197 -5.71 -17.19 12.48
CA ASP A 197 -4.51 -17.44 13.28
C ASP A 197 -3.69 -16.18 13.55
N SER A 198 -3.80 -15.17 12.68
CA SER A 198 -2.96 -13.97 12.69
C SER A 198 -3.74 -12.66 12.81
N LEU A 199 -5.00 -12.70 13.29
CA LEU A 199 -5.83 -11.51 13.53
C LEU A 199 -5.96 -10.62 12.28
N ASN A 200 -6.04 -11.25 11.10
CA ASN A 200 -6.06 -10.55 9.80
C ASN A 200 -4.84 -9.64 9.54
N ALA A 201 -3.67 -10.00 10.06
CA ALA A 201 -2.41 -9.35 9.70
C ALA A 201 -2.17 -9.40 8.19
N GLU A 202 -1.87 -8.25 7.60
CA GLU A 202 -1.77 -8.03 6.16
C GLU A 202 -0.39 -8.48 5.62
N ASP A 203 -0.39 -9.16 4.48
CA ASP A 203 0.80 -9.55 3.71
C ASP A 203 0.52 -9.46 2.21
N ASP A 204 1.53 -9.71 1.36
CA ASP A 204 1.41 -9.67 -0.10
C ASP A 204 0.24 -10.52 -0.62
N GLN A 205 -0.02 -11.68 -0.01
CA GLN A 205 -1.12 -12.56 -0.40
C GLN A 205 -2.49 -11.96 -0.05
N GLN A 206 -2.61 -11.33 1.13
CA GLN A 206 -3.84 -10.65 1.52
C GLN A 206 -4.18 -9.49 0.58
N VAL A 207 -3.17 -8.74 0.12
CA VAL A 207 -3.38 -7.68 -0.88
C VAL A 207 -3.84 -8.26 -2.22
N ALA A 208 -3.24 -9.36 -2.68
CA ALA A 208 -3.65 -10.02 -3.92
C ALA A 208 -5.09 -10.55 -3.86
N ASP A 209 -5.48 -11.14 -2.73
CA ASP A 209 -6.84 -11.65 -2.53
C ASP A 209 -7.85 -10.52 -2.41
N MET A 210 -7.52 -9.42 -1.72
CA MET A 210 -8.39 -8.25 -1.61
C MET A 210 -8.60 -7.55 -2.96
N ASP A 211 -7.56 -7.41 -3.79
CA ASP A 211 -7.66 -6.88 -5.17
C ASP A 211 -8.59 -7.74 -6.03
N THR A 212 -8.45 -9.06 -5.91
CA THR A 212 -9.32 -10.03 -6.59
C THR A 212 -10.77 -9.94 -6.09
N ALA A 213 -10.96 -9.91 -4.77
CA ALA A 213 -12.29 -9.89 -4.16
C ALA A 213 -13.05 -8.60 -4.47
N VAL A 214 -12.39 -7.45 -4.39
CA VAL A 214 -12.97 -6.14 -4.72
C VAL A 214 -13.39 -6.09 -6.20
N ASP A 215 -12.56 -6.59 -7.11
CA ASP A 215 -12.93 -6.71 -8.52
C ASP A 215 -14.17 -7.57 -8.72
N LEU A 216 -14.27 -8.72 -8.04
CA LEU A 216 -15.46 -9.59 -8.12
C LEU A 216 -16.73 -8.87 -7.66
N VAL A 217 -16.68 -8.12 -6.56
CA VAL A 217 -17.82 -7.30 -6.08
C VAL A 217 -18.21 -6.27 -7.13
N LEU A 218 -17.24 -5.54 -7.69
CA LEU A 218 -17.49 -4.45 -8.63
C LEU A 218 -18.02 -4.96 -9.98
N LEU A 219 -17.49 -6.08 -10.48
CA LEU A 219 -17.83 -6.64 -11.78
C LEU A 219 -19.12 -7.46 -11.77
N ASP A 220 -19.51 -8.03 -10.63
CA ASP A 220 -20.73 -8.83 -10.56
C ASP A 220 -21.99 -7.96 -10.69
N PRO A 221 -22.83 -8.13 -11.74
CA PRO A 221 -24.01 -7.29 -11.95
C PRO A 221 -25.09 -7.48 -10.90
N ALA A 222 -25.10 -8.59 -10.15
CA ALA A 222 -26.08 -8.84 -9.10
C ALA A 222 -25.75 -8.11 -7.78
N THR A 223 -24.50 -7.67 -7.61
CA THR A 223 -24.08 -6.93 -6.42
C THR A 223 -24.39 -5.45 -6.59
N GLU A 224 -25.11 -4.87 -5.64
CA GLU A 224 -25.35 -3.42 -5.52
C GLU A 224 -24.47 -2.78 -4.43
N VAL A 225 -24.17 -3.51 -3.34
CA VAL A 225 -23.41 -3.00 -2.19
C VAL A 225 -22.37 -4.02 -1.73
N GLY A 226 -21.15 -3.56 -1.43
CA GLY A 226 -20.10 -4.38 -0.82
C GLY A 226 -20.05 -4.23 0.70
N VAL A 227 -19.72 -5.29 1.43
CA VAL A 227 -19.50 -5.27 2.88
C VAL A 227 -18.15 -5.88 3.21
N LEU A 228 -17.28 -5.19 3.96
CA LEU A 228 -16.02 -5.74 4.46
C LEU A 228 -16.10 -5.96 5.98
N ARG A 229 -15.78 -7.18 6.42
CA ARG A 229 -15.76 -7.54 7.85
C ARG A 229 -14.67 -8.55 8.19
N GLY A 230 -14.24 -8.54 9.44
CA GLY A 230 -13.36 -9.57 9.99
C GLY A 230 -14.08 -10.89 10.28
N GLY A 231 -13.44 -12.01 9.96
CA GLY A 231 -13.87 -13.36 10.32
C GLY A 231 -13.72 -13.67 11.81
N VAL A 232 -14.15 -14.86 12.23
CA VAL A 232 -13.97 -15.36 13.60
C VAL A 232 -12.54 -15.89 13.76
N MET A 233 -11.89 -15.59 14.88
CA MET A 233 -10.49 -15.95 15.11
C MET A 233 -10.35 -17.33 15.77
N SER A 234 -9.25 -18.00 15.44
CA SER A 234 -8.82 -19.28 16.02
C SER A 234 -7.69 -19.11 17.04
N HIS A 235 -6.96 -17.98 16.96
CA HIS A 235 -5.91 -17.60 17.91
C HIS A 235 -6.43 -17.65 19.36
N PRO A 236 -5.71 -18.28 20.32
CA PRO A 236 -6.23 -18.54 21.67
C PRO A 236 -6.81 -17.32 22.40
N ARG A 237 -6.18 -16.14 22.26
CA ARG A 237 -6.63 -14.89 22.91
C ARG A 237 -7.94 -14.32 22.36
N TYR A 238 -8.34 -14.70 21.14
CA TYR A 238 -9.51 -14.15 20.45
C TYR A 238 -10.46 -15.24 19.95
N ARG A 239 -10.29 -16.48 20.43
CA ARG A 239 -11.05 -17.63 19.94
C ARG A 239 -12.55 -17.37 20.03
N GLY A 240 -13.25 -17.59 18.91
CA GLY A 240 -14.70 -17.40 18.84
C GLY A 240 -15.16 -15.95 18.70
N ARG A 241 -14.24 -14.97 18.71
CA ARG A 241 -14.54 -13.56 18.49
C ARG A 241 -14.16 -13.15 17.08
N ARG A 242 -14.90 -12.22 16.49
CA ARG A 242 -14.49 -11.55 15.26
C ARG A 242 -13.42 -10.49 15.56
N VAL A 243 -12.49 -10.32 14.62
CA VAL A 243 -11.48 -9.25 14.65
C VAL A 243 -11.33 -8.67 13.25
N PHE A 244 -11.45 -7.35 13.13
CA PHE A 244 -11.32 -6.68 11.83
C PHE A 244 -9.90 -6.79 11.28
N SER A 245 -8.91 -6.10 11.85
CA SER A 245 -7.52 -6.18 11.37
C SER A 245 -6.49 -5.70 12.38
N ALA A 246 -5.42 -6.46 12.52
CA ALA A 246 -4.23 -6.12 13.31
C ALA A 246 -3.16 -5.31 12.55
N GLY A 247 -3.44 -4.87 11.32
CA GLY A 247 -2.51 -4.12 10.48
C GLY A 247 -1.48 -5.01 9.78
N ILE A 248 -0.31 -4.47 9.48
CA ILE A 248 0.72 -5.18 8.71
C ILE A 248 1.30 -6.36 9.50
N ASN A 249 1.64 -7.45 8.80
CA ASN A 249 2.34 -8.57 9.39
C ASN A 249 3.79 -8.20 9.73
N LEU A 250 4.03 -7.77 10.97
CA LEU A 250 5.36 -7.36 11.45
C LEU A 250 6.40 -8.49 11.40
N LYS A 251 5.98 -9.76 11.51
CA LYS A 251 6.91 -10.90 11.36
C LYS A 251 7.36 -11.04 9.91
N ALA A 252 6.44 -10.90 8.96
CA ALA A 252 6.78 -10.86 7.54
C ALA A 252 7.67 -9.66 7.21
N LEU A 253 7.36 -8.48 7.77
CA LEU A 253 8.19 -7.28 7.59
C LEU A 253 9.62 -7.50 8.09
N HIS A 254 9.79 -8.04 9.29
CA HIS A 254 11.10 -8.39 9.84
C HIS A 254 11.85 -9.39 8.97
N GLY A 255 11.16 -10.45 8.54
CA GLY A 255 11.70 -11.51 7.70
C GLY A 255 11.93 -11.09 6.24
N GLY A 256 11.69 -9.84 5.87
CA GLY A 256 11.89 -9.35 4.50
C GLY A 256 10.80 -9.74 3.51
N GLY A 257 9.64 -10.21 4.00
CA GLY A 257 8.52 -10.71 3.20
C GLY A 257 7.42 -9.68 2.89
N ILE A 258 7.63 -8.40 3.18
CA ILE A 258 6.74 -7.31 2.75
C ILE A 258 7.38 -6.58 1.58
N SER A 259 6.73 -6.59 0.42
CA SER A 259 7.24 -5.91 -0.77
C SER A 259 6.78 -4.45 -0.87
N LEU A 260 7.69 -3.56 -1.30
CA LEU A 260 7.31 -2.20 -1.70
C LEU A 260 6.27 -2.23 -2.83
N VAL A 261 6.51 -3.03 -3.87
CA VAL A 261 5.65 -3.04 -5.06
C VAL A 261 4.42 -3.90 -4.84
N ASP A 262 4.60 -5.16 -4.44
CA ASP A 262 3.50 -6.14 -4.41
C ASP A 262 2.56 -5.96 -3.22
N PHE A 263 2.98 -5.22 -2.18
CA PHE A 263 2.15 -4.91 -1.01
C PHE A 263 1.89 -3.40 -0.86
N LEU A 264 2.93 -2.60 -0.56
CA LEU A 264 2.75 -1.21 -0.14
C LEU A 264 2.17 -0.32 -1.24
N LEU A 265 2.67 -0.41 -2.46
CA LEU A 265 2.14 0.33 -3.62
C LEU A 265 0.89 -0.34 -4.20
N ARG A 266 0.89 -1.69 -4.31
CA ARG A 266 -0.23 -2.43 -4.89
C ARG A 266 -1.54 -2.19 -4.15
N ARG A 267 -1.53 -2.18 -2.82
CA ARG A 267 -2.76 -1.96 -2.05
C ARG A 267 -3.34 -0.58 -2.33
N GLU A 268 -2.51 0.46 -2.31
CA GLU A 268 -2.93 1.85 -2.46
C GLU A 268 -3.41 2.19 -3.87
N LEU A 269 -2.70 1.70 -4.89
CA LEU A 269 -3.02 1.96 -6.29
C LEU A 269 -4.07 0.98 -6.85
N GLY A 270 -4.20 -0.20 -6.25
CA GLY A 270 -5.13 -1.25 -6.64
C GLY A 270 -6.43 -1.16 -5.85
N TYR A 271 -6.66 -2.15 -4.98
CA TYR A 271 -7.97 -2.37 -4.38
C TYR A 271 -8.47 -1.19 -3.53
N LEU A 272 -7.59 -0.47 -2.82
CA LEU A 272 -8.00 0.71 -2.05
C LEU A 272 -8.46 1.85 -2.97
N HIS A 273 -7.80 2.03 -4.12
CA HIS A 273 -8.21 3.00 -5.12
C HIS A 273 -9.53 2.61 -5.80
N LYS A 274 -9.71 1.31 -6.06
CA LYS A 274 -10.95 0.73 -6.61
C LYS A 274 -12.13 0.83 -5.66
N LEU A 275 -11.92 0.78 -4.34
CA LEU A 275 -13.00 1.05 -3.37
C LEU A 275 -13.58 2.45 -3.61
N ILE A 276 -12.75 3.47 -3.85
CA ILE A 276 -13.20 4.85 -4.08
C ILE A 276 -13.76 5.06 -5.50
N ARG A 277 -13.07 4.56 -6.53
CA ARG A 277 -13.28 4.97 -7.93
C ARG A 277 -13.90 3.89 -8.83
N GLY A 278 -14.05 2.69 -8.30
CA GLY A 278 -14.51 1.54 -9.06
C GLY A 278 -13.42 0.92 -9.93
N VAL A 279 -13.81 -0.11 -10.68
CA VAL A 279 -12.95 -0.82 -11.63
C VAL A 279 -13.15 -0.23 -13.03
N ARG A 280 -12.11 -0.19 -13.85
CA ARG A 280 -12.15 0.26 -15.25
C ARG A 280 -12.15 -0.96 -16.18
N PRO A 281 -13.30 -1.46 -16.67
CA PRO A 281 -13.31 -2.63 -17.54
C PRO A 281 -12.58 -2.35 -18.86
N GLN A 282 -11.78 -3.33 -19.31
CA GLN A 282 -11.05 -3.20 -20.58
C GLN A 282 -12.04 -3.12 -21.74
N GLY A 283 -11.84 -2.16 -22.65
CA GLY A 283 -12.69 -1.98 -23.82
C GLY A 283 -14.08 -1.42 -23.54
N SER A 284 -14.36 -0.92 -22.33
CA SER A 284 -15.63 -0.24 -22.04
C SER A 284 -15.79 1.01 -22.93
N ALA A 285 -16.87 1.05 -23.70
CA ALA A 285 -17.27 2.20 -24.51
C ALA A 285 -18.28 3.11 -23.79
N ASP A 286 -18.57 2.85 -22.50
CA ASP A 286 -19.49 3.68 -21.73
C ASP A 286 -18.84 5.01 -21.33
N TRP A 287 -19.08 6.03 -22.16
CA TRP A 287 -18.60 7.38 -21.94
C TRP A 287 -19.21 8.04 -20.68
N ARG A 288 -20.34 7.56 -20.17
CA ARG A 288 -21.00 8.09 -18.96
C ARG A 288 -20.37 7.51 -17.69
N ARG A 289 -20.02 6.23 -17.74
CA ARG A 289 -19.44 5.47 -16.62
C ARG A 289 -18.19 4.71 -17.09
N PRO A 290 -17.04 5.40 -17.20
CA PRO A 290 -15.79 4.76 -17.57
C PRO A 290 -15.31 3.77 -16.50
N THR A 291 -15.80 3.89 -15.26
CA THR A 291 -15.58 2.93 -14.18
C THR A 291 -16.90 2.42 -13.63
N VAL A 292 -16.87 1.20 -13.10
CA VAL A 292 -17.96 0.57 -12.36
C VAL A 292 -17.64 0.66 -10.87
N ASP A 293 -18.32 1.56 -10.18
CA ASP A 293 -18.22 1.81 -8.74
C ASP A 293 -19.48 1.35 -7.99
N LYS A 294 -19.30 0.99 -6.72
CA LYS A 294 -20.37 0.57 -5.81
C LYS A 294 -20.10 1.13 -4.42
N PRO A 295 -21.14 1.35 -3.60
CA PRO A 295 -20.97 1.71 -2.20
C PRO A 295 -20.51 0.52 -1.37
N TRP A 296 -19.81 0.83 -0.28
CA TRP A 296 -19.18 -0.13 0.62
C TRP A 296 -19.45 0.19 2.09
N VAL A 297 -19.74 -0.85 2.86
CA VAL A 297 -19.85 -0.80 4.33
C VAL A 297 -18.66 -1.53 4.97
N ALA A 298 -17.99 -0.91 5.94
CA ALA A 298 -17.01 -1.57 6.79
C ALA A 298 -17.60 -1.88 8.17
N VAL A 299 -17.26 -3.05 8.73
CA VAL A 299 -17.76 -3.49 10.03
C VAL A 299 -16.60 -3.87 10.95
N VAL A 300 -16.39 -3.08 11.99
CA VAL A 300 -15.24 -3.19 12.89
C VAL A 300 -15.62 -3.95 14.16
N ASP A 301 -15.25 -5.23 14.20
CA ASP A 301 -15.24 -6.03 15.43
C ASP A 301 -13.86 -5.96 16.09
N GLY A 302 -13.82 -5.66 17.39
CA GLY A 302 -12.59 -5.68 18.20
C GLY A 302 -11.64 -4.51 17.96
N PHE A 303 -11.01 -4.42 16.79
CA PHE A 303 -10.12 -3.31 16.45
C PHE A 303 -9.76 -3.22 14.97
N ALA A 304 -9.48 -2.00 14.53
CA ALA A 304 -8.85 -1.68 13.26
C ALA A 304 -7.50 -0.99 13.52
N ILE A 305 -6.40 -1.69 13.22
CA ILE A 305 -5.03 -1.22 13.47
C ILE A 305 -4.30 -1.07 12.14
N GLY A 306 -3.43 -0.07 12.02
CA GLY A 306 -2.51 0.06 10.88
C GLY A 306 -3.27 0.14 9.55
N GLY A 307 -2.94 -0.72 8.58
CA GLY A 307 -3.65 -0.76 7.30
C GLY A 307 -5.15 -1.10 7.41
N GLY A 308 -5.57 -1.79 8.48
CA GLY A 308 -6.97 -1.96 8.86
C GLY A 308 -7.66 -0.63 9.18
N ALA A 309 -7.04 0.25 9.95
CA ALA A 309 -7.60 1.57 10.21
C ALA A 309 -7.64 2.45 8.95
N GLN A 310 -6.64 2.29 8.06
CA GLN A 310 -6.59 3.02 6.78
C GLN A 310 -7.76 2.67 5.86
N LEU A 311 -8.23 1.42 5.89
CA LEU A 311 -9.39 0.98 5.13
C LEU A 311 -10.62 1.82 5.43
N LEU A 312 -10.88 2.13 6.70
CA LEU A 312 -12.10 2.83 7.14
C LEU A 312 -12.26 4.21 6.48
N LEU A 313 -11.17 4.84 6.05
CA LEU A 313 -11.14 6.15 5.40
C LEU A 313 -11.66 6.12 3.94
N LEU A 314 -12.15 4.96 3.46
CA LEU A 314 -12.54 4.72 2.06
C LEU A 314 -14.01 4.29 1.90
N PHE A 315 -14.66 3.92 3.01
CA PHE A 315 -16.00 3.34 3.00
C PHE A 315 -17.06 4.43 3.02
N ASP A 316 -18.21 4.16 2.39
CA ASP A 316 -19.39 5.04 2.48
C ASP A 316 -20.01 5.04 3.87
N HIS A 317 -19.82 3.94 4.59
CA HIS A 317 -20.38 3.77 5.90
C HIS A 317 -19.55 2.81 6.76
N VAL A 318 -19.28 3.21 8.00
CA VAL A 318 -18.48 2.46 8.96
C VAL A 318 -19.31 2.18 10.21
N ILE A 319 -19.47 0.90 10.51
CA ILE A 319 -20.14 0.39 11.71
C ILE A 319 -19.07 -0.20 12.63
N ALA A 320 -19.10 0.12 13.92
CA ALA A 320 -18.18 -0.47 14.90
C ALA A 320 -18.90 -1.08 16.10
N ALA A 321 -18.31 -2.14 16.66
CA ALA A 321 -18.68 -2.63 17.98
C ALA A 321 -18.37 -1.56 19.05
N SER A 322 -19.18 -1.49 20.11
CA SER A 322 -18.99 -0.55 21.23
C SER A 322 -17.65 -0.76 21.96
N ASP A 323 -17.10 -1.96 21.93
CA ASP A 323 -15.79 -2.31 22.49
C ASP A 323 -14.61 -2.14 21.51
N ALA A 324 -14.87 -1.66 20.29
CA ALA A 324 -13.83 -1.51 19.27
C ALA A 324 -12.95 -0.27 19.49
N TYR A 325 -11.76 -0.28 18.89
CA TYR A 325 -10.92 0.90 18.74
C TYR A 325 -10.21 0.97 17.39
N VAL A 326 -9.82 2.17 17.01
CA VAL A 326 -9.06 2.49 15.79
C VAL A 326 -7.70 3.06 16.18
N SER A 327 -6.62 2.63 15.52
CA SER A 327 -5.29 3.19 15.75
C SER A 327 -4.35 3.07 14.54
N LEU A 328 -3.42 4.02 14.42
CA LEU A 328 -2.33 3.99 13.45
C LEU A 328 -0.99 4.02 14.20
N PRO A 329 -0.46 2.88 14.65
CA PRO A 329 0.80 2.82 15.40
C PRO A 329 2.03 3.05 14.50
N ALA A 330 1.96 3.93 13.51
CA ALA A 330 3.01 4.20 12.53
C ALA A 330 4.35 4.60 13.19
N ALA A 331 4.31 5.34 14.29
CA ALA A 331 5.52 5.68 15.07
C ALA A 331 6.23 4.43 15.62
N GLN A 332 5.47 3.38 15.95
CA GLN A 332 5.94 2.10 16.49
C GLN A 332 6.37 1.15 15.37
N GLU A 333 5.61 1.11 14.26
CA GLU A 333 5.91 0.29 13.08
C GLU A 333 7.08 0.87 12.26
N GLY A 334 7.34 2.18 12.40
CA GLY A 334 8.41 2.88 11.71
C GLY A 334 8.09 3.26 10.26
N ILE A 335 7.06 2.71 9.64
CA ILE A 335 6.69 3.03 8.26
C ILE A 335 5.62 4.14 8.16
N ILE A 336 5.44 4.71 6.98
CA ILE A 336 4.32 5.63 6.69
C ILE A 336 3.02 4.80 6.68
N PRO A 337 1.93 5.24 7.35
CA PRO A 337 0.67 4.53 7.37
C PRO A 337 -0.12 4.72 6.06
N GLY A 338 0.47 4.27 4.95
CA GLY A 338 -0.12 4.34 3.61
C GLY A 338 -0.54 5.77 3.26
N VAL A 339 -1.81 5.92 2.87
CA VAL A 339 -2.41 7.21 2.49
C VAL A 339 -3.19 7.84 3.66
N ALA A 340 -3.07 7.33 4.89
CA ALA A 340 -3.75 7.96 6.05
C ALA A 340 -3.27 9.38 6.32
N ASN A 341 -2.00 9.73 6.09
CA ASN A 341 -1.53 11.10 6.29
C ASN A 341 -2.33 12.10 5.43
N PHE A 342 -2.74 11.66 4.23
CA PHE A 342 -3.56 12.40 3.30
C PHE A 342 -5.05 12.36 3.68
N ARG A 343 -5.62 11.17 3.93
CA ARG A 343 -7.06 10.98 4.17
C ARG A 343 -7.50 11.37 5.59
N LEU A 344 -6.81 10.87 6.61
CA LEU A 344 -7.18 11.09 8.01
C LEU A 344 -7.22 12.58 8.36
N THR A 345 -6.24 13.34 7.86
CA THR A 345 -6.18 14.79 8.07
C THR A 345 -7.43 15.51 7.55
N ARG A 346 -8.04 15.03 6.46
CA ARG A 346 -9.29 15.57 5.90
C ARG A 346 -10.51 15.15 6.73
N SER A 347 -10.53 13.90 7.19
CA SER A 347 -11.67 13.36 7.95
C SER A 347 -11.78 13.94 9.36
N VAL A 348 -10.65 14.06 10.09
CA VAL A 348 -10.66 14.39 11.53
C VAL A 348 -10.01 15.73 11.88
N GLY A 349 -9.49 16.43 10.86
CA GLY A 349 -8.71 17.65 11.04
C GLY A 349 -7.28 17.41 11.51
N PRO A 350 -6.43 18.45 11.47
CA PRO A 350 -4.98 18.32 11.61
C PRO A 350 -4.50 17.91 13.01
N ARG A 351 -5.24 18.23 14.07
CA ARG A 351 -4.82 17.96 15.46
C ARG A 351 -5.03 16.50 15.84
N LEU A 352 -6.24 15.97 15.65
CA LEU A 352 -6.52 14.57 15.95
C LEU A 352 -5.71 13.65 15.02
N ALA A 353 -5.54 14.00 13.74
CA ALA A 353 -4.70 13.21 12.83
C ALA A 353 -3.24 13.11 13.32
N ARG A 354 -2.66 14.19 13.85
CA ARG A 354 -1.30 14.18 14.42
C ARG A 354 -1.21 13.37 15.71
N GLN A 355 -2.21 13.45 16.60
CA GLN A 355 -2.26 12.61 17.80
C GLN A 355 -2.31 11.12 17.43
N VAL A 356 -3.13 10.76 16.42
CA VAL A 356 -3.26 9.37 15.98
C VAL A 356 -1.98 8.88 15.29
N ILE A 357 -1.41 9.65 14.36
CA ILE A 357 -0.28 9.20 13.52
C ILE A 357 1.08 9.39 14.22
N LEU A 358 1.31 10.54 14.84
CA LEU A 358 2.63 10.89 15.43
C LEU A 358 2.76 10.42 16.88
N GLU A 359 1.68 10.49 17.65
CA GLU A 359 1.68 10.13 19.09
C GLU A 359 1.12 8.71 19.34
N GLY A 360 0.57 8.06 18.31
CA GLY A 360 0.01 6.71 18.43
C GLY A 360 -1.29 6.64 19.25
N ARG A 361 -2.06 7.72 19.31
CA ARG A 361 -3.35 7.75 20.02
C ARG A 361 -4.29 6.68 19.48
N ARG A 362 -4.91 5.93 20.39
CA ARG A 362 -6.05 5.04 20.10
C ARG A 362 -7.36 5.81 20.26
N VAL A 363 -8.27 5.64 19.30
CA VAL A 363 -9.61 6.22 19.33
C VAL A 363 -10.61 5.09 19.60
N HIS A 364 -11.23 5.10 20.77
CA HIS A 364 -12.21 4.08 21.16
C HIS A 364 -13.59 4.39 20.58
N ALA A 365 -14.36 3.38 20.15
CA ALA A 365 -15.68 3.58 19.56
C ALA A 365 -16.65 4.33 20.49
N SER A 366 -16.47 4.21 21.81
CA SER A 366 -17.28 4.88 22.82
C SER A 366 -16.96 6.36 23.03
N GLU A 367 -15.83 6.88 22.55
CA GLU A 367 -15.48 8.30 22.75
C GLU A 367 -16.04 9.22 21.65
N PRO A 368 -16.36 10.49 21.94
CA PRO A 368 -16.95 11.41 20.96
C PRO A 368 -16.16 11.55 19.65
N ALA A 369 -14.82 11.48 19.74
CA ALA A 369 -13.93 11.58 18.59
C ALA A 369 -14.11 10.45 17.57
N ALA A 370 -14.64 9.29 17.97
CA ALA A 370 -14.89 8.18 17.06
C ALA A 370 -15.92 8.50 15.98
N ARG A 371 -16.83 9.46 16.22
CA ARG A 371 -17.83 9.91 15.23
C ARG A 371 -17.22 10.58 14.00
N LEU A 372 -15.92 10.87 14.00
CA LEU A 372 -15.18 11.38 12.83
C LEU A 372 -14.61 10.24 11.96
N LEU A 373 -14.73 8.99 12.39
CA LEU A 373 -14.19 7.78 11.75
C LEU A 373 -15.22 6.66 11.60
N VAL A 374 -16.30 6.71 12.40
CA VAL A 374 -17.33 5.68 12.51
C VAL A 374 -18.69 6.37 12.53
N ASP A 375 -19.60 5.90 11.67
CA ASP A 375 -20.95 6.46 11.57
C ASP A 375 -21.87 5.91 12.65
N GLU A 376 -21.77 4.61 12.94
CA GLU A 376 -22.63 3.90 13.88
C GLU A 376 -21.83 3.01 14.84
N VAL A 377 -22.21 3.06 16.12
CA VAL A 377 -21.62 2.23 17.17
C VAL A 377 -22.73 1.45 17.83
N HIS A 378 -22.59 0.13 17.86
CA HIS A 378 -23.60 -0.79 18.37
C HIS A 378 -22.98 -1.80 19.32
N GLU A 379 -23.80 -2.34 20.23
CA GLU A 379 -23.40 -3.52 20.98
C GLU A 379 -23.11 -4.69 20.02
N PRO A 380 -22.13 -5.57 20.31
CA PRO A 380 -21.71 -6.63 19.40
C PRO A 380 -22.87 -7.50 18.86
N ALA A 381 -23.88 -7.77 19.70
CA ALA A 381 -25.05 -8.56 19.34
C ALA A 381 -26.00 -7.89 18.33
N ALA A 382 -25.91 -6.56 18.16
CA ALA A 382 -26.76 -5.78 17.25
C ALA A 382 -26.09 -5.47 15.91
N LEU A 383 -24.79 -5.78 15.75
CA LEU A 383 -24.04 -5.45 14.53
C LEU A 383 -24.62 -6.07 13.26
N ASP A 384 -25.07 -7.33 13.32
CA ASP A 384 -25.60 -8.02 12.13
C ASP A 384 -26.87 -7.33 11.58
N ALA A 385 -27.73 -6.86 12.47
CA ALA A 385 -28.92 -6.10 12.10
C ALA A 385 -28.54 -4.74 11.50
N ALA A 386 -27.63 -4.00 12.14
CA ALA A 386 -27.15 -2.71 11.65
C ALA A 386 -26.53 -2.80 10.26
N VAL A 387 -25.78 -3.88 9.97
CA VAL A 387 -25.21 -4.12 8.64
C VAL A 387 -26.29 -4.29 7.58
N ALA A 388 -27.34 -5.08 7.87
CA ALA A 388 -28.43 -5.30 6.93
C ALA A 388 -29.18 -3.98 6.63
N GLU A 389 -29.48 -3.20 7.66
CA GLU A 389 -30.15 -1.90 7.51
C GLU A 389 -29.29 -0.91 6.71
N SER A 390 -27.99 -0.83 7.00
CA SER A 390 -27.08 0.07 6.31
C SER A 390 -26.89 -0.31 4.84
N ALA A 391 -26.74 -1.60 4.56
CA ALA A 391 -26.63 -2.09 3.19
C ALA A 391 -27.89 -1.74 2.37
N GLU A 392 -29.09 -1.87 2.94
CA GLU A 392 -30.33 -1.49 2.26
C GLU A 392 -30.40 0.02 1.98
N ARG A 393 -29.97 0.88 2.91
CA ARG A 393 -29.96 2.35 2.72
C ARG A 393 -29.03 2.82 1.60
N LEU A 394 -27.96 2.08 1.34
CA LEU A 394 -26.97 2.42 0.31
C LEU A 394 -27.36 1.92 -1.09
N ARG A 395 -28.51 1.26 -1.24
CA ARG A 395 -28.99 0.81 -2.54
C ARG A 395 -29.53 1.96 -3.38
N GLY A 396 -29.47 1.78 -4.69
CA GLY A 396 -30.10 2.68 -5.65
C GLY A 396 -29.14 3.62 -6.39
N THR A 397 -29.61 4.12 -7.53
CA THR A 397 -28.79 4.84 -8.50
C THR A 397 -28.39 6.24 -8.07
N ALA A 398 -29.19 6.89 -7.22
CA ALA A 398 -28.88 8.21 -6.66
C ALA A 398 -27.66 8.15 -5.72
N VAL A 399 -27.52 7.08 -4.93
CA VAL A 399 -26.36 6.85 -4.05
C VAL A 399 -25.08 6.79 -4.90
N LEU A 400 -25.08 6.05 -6.01
CA LEU A 400 -23.92 5.96 -6.90
C LEU A 400 -23.48 7.31 -7.46
N ALA A 401 -24.43 8.12 -7.94
CA ALA A 401 -24.10 9.43 -8.49
C ALA A 401 -23.54 10.37 -7.40
N ASN A 402 -24.17 10.41 -6.22
CA ASN A 402 -23.71 11.24 -5.11
C ASN A 402 -22.37 10.78 -4.55
N ARG A 403 -22.17 9.46 -4.33
CA ARG A 403 -20.90 8.86 -3.91
C ARG A 403 -19.76 9.30 -4.83
N ARG A 404 -19.96 9.16 -6.15
CA ARG A 404 -18.95 9.55 -7.13
C ARG A 404 -18.57 11.02 -7.03
N MET A 405 -19.55 11.91 -6.86
CA MET A 405 -19.29 13.35 -6.74
C MET A 405 -18.66 13.73 -5.41
N LEU A 406 -19.02 13.08 -4.30
CA LEU A 406 -18.37 13.24 -3.00
C LEU A 406 -16.91 12.82 -3.07
N ASN A 407 -16.63 11.60 -3.56
CA ASN A 407 -15.28 11.08 -3.69
C ASN A 407 -14.39 11.96 -4.58
N LEU A 408 -14.94 12.54 -5.65
CA LEU A 408 -14.22 13.48 -6.52
C LEU A 408 -13.84 14.77 -5.77
N ALA A 409 -14.74 15.30 -4.96
CA ALA A 409 -14.50 16.52 -4.18
C ALA A 409 -13.52 16.27 -3.02
N GLU A 410 -13.67 15.13 -2.34
CA GLU A 410 -12.88 14.75 -1.18
C GLU A 410 -11.45 14.34 -1.53
N GLU A 411 -11.23 13.72 -2.70
CA GLU A 411 -9.92 13.28 -3.16
C GLU A 411 -9.76 13.51 -4.68
N PRO A 412 -9.32 14.70 -5.12
CA PRO A 412 -8.96 14.94 -6.50
C PRO A 412 -7.83 13.98 -6.95
N VAL A 413 -7.95 13.41 -8.15
CA VAL A 413 -7.03 12.38 -8.67
C VAL A 413 -5.59 12.90 -8.73
N GLU A 414 -5.40 14.15 -9.10
CA GLU A 414 -4.09 14.80 -9.21
C GLU A 414 -3.41 14.92 -7.85
N GLN A 415 -4.19 15.18 -6.79
CA GLN A 415 -3.68 15.27 -5.42
C GLN A 415 -3.31 13.90 -4.88
N PHE A 416 -4.16 12.89 -5.13
CA PHE A 416 -3.84 11.50 -4.82
C PHE A 416 -2.56 11.04 -5.54
N ARG A 417 -2.47 11.31 -6.85
CA ARG A 417 -1.29 10.98 -7.67
C ARG A 417 -0.02 11.64 -7.13
N SER A 418 -0.10 12.94 -6.79
CA SER A 418 1.03 13.70 -6.25
C SER A 418 1.48 13.15 -4.88
N TYR A 419 0.52 12.78 -4.02
CA TYR A 419 0.83 12.12 -2.75
C TYR A 419 1.52 10.77 -2.99
N MET A 420 0.97 9.94 -3.89
CA MET A 420 1.52 8.61 -4.19
C MET A 420 2.92 8.68 -4.81
N ALA A 421 3.21 9.73 -5.56
CA ALA A 421 4.54 9.98 -6.12
C ALA A 421 5.60 10.21 -5.04
N GLU A 422 5.28 10.99 -4.00
CA GLU A 422 6.20 11.16 -2.87
C GLU A 422 6.22 9.92 -1.97
N PHE A 423 5.05 9.33 -1.72
CA PHE A 423 4.93 8.10 -0.93
C PHE A 423 5.79 6.97 -1.49
N ALA A 424 5.83 6.77 -2.81
CA ALA A 424 6.60 5.69 -3.42
C ALA A 424 8.08 5.71 -3.04
N LEU A 425 8.71 6.89 -3.00
CA LEU A 425 10.10 7.02 -2.58
C LEU A 425 10.24 7.06 -1.05
N GLN A 426 9.44 7.88 -0.38
CA GLN A 426 9.56 8.04 1.07
C GLN A 426 9.32 6.72 1.81
N GLN A 427 8.32 5.95 1.37
CA GLN A 427 8.05 4.65 1.96
C GLN A 427 9.14 3.62 1.64
N ALA A 428 9.70 3.66 0.42
CA ALA A 428 10.83 2.81 0.09
C ALA A 428 12.03 3.09 1.00
N LEU A 429 12.33 4.38 1.27
CA LEU A 429 13.39 4.75 2.22
C LEU A 429 13.08 4.26 3.64
N ARG A 430 11.86 4.48 4.13
CA ARG A 430 11.44 4.02 5.47
C ARG A 430 11.58 2.50 5.64
N LEU A 431 11.33 1.72 4.59
CA LEU A 431 11.42 0.26 4.65
C LEU A 431 12.84 -0.27 4.96
N TYR A 432 13.87 0.56 4.74
CA TYR A 432 15.28 0.21 4.93
C TYR A 432 16.00 1.14 5.91
N ASP A 433 15.27 2.03 6.59
CA ASP A 433 15.87 2.98 7.52
C ASP A 433 16.18 2.33 8.87
N ALA A 434 17.25 2.78 9.53
CA ALA A 434 17.82 2.09 10.68
C ALA A 434 16.84 1.95 11.85
N ASP A 435 16.05 2.99 12.14
CA ASP A 435 15.09 2.96 13.25
C ASP A 435 13.93 1.98 13.01
N VAL A 436 13.55 1.72 11.76
CA VAL A 436 12.53 0.72 11.41
C VAL A 436 13.08 -0.67 11.66
N LEU A 437 14.29 -0.94 11.17
CA LEU A 437 14.98 -2.22 11.36
C LEU A 437 15.14 -2.55 12.86
N ASP A 438 15.50 -1.54 13.67
CA ASP A 438 15.64 -1.66 15.12
C ASP A 438 14.30 -1.90 15.85
N LYS A 439 13.21 -1.25 15.43
CA LYS A 439 11.90 -1.43 16.06
C LYS A 439 11.29 -2.79 15.71
N VAL A 440 11.38 -3.18 14.44
CA VAL A 440 10.78 -4.41 13.93
C VAL A 440 11.50 -5.65 14.49
N SER A 441 12.81 -5.58 14.76
CA SER A 441 13.55 -6.67 15.42
C SER A 441 13.15 -6.90 16.90
N ARG A 442 12.66 -5.88 17.60
CA ARG A 442 12.15 -6.06 18.98
C ARG A 442 10.84 -6.83 19.02
N PHE A 443 10.00 -6.70 17.98
CA PHE A 443 8.74 -7.44 17.87
C PHE A 443 8.93 -8.93 17.58
N SER A 444 9.99 -9.32 16.85
CA SER A 444 10.33 -10.74 16.64
C SER A 444 10.88 -11.37 17.93
N GLY A 445 11.70 -10.65 18.69
CA GLY A 445 12.23 -11.09 19.99
C GLY A 445 11.21 -11.19 21.13
N ALA A 446 10.20 -10.30 21.17
CA ALA A 446 9.19 -10.27 22.24
C ALA A 446 8.15 -11.41 22.17
N SER A 447 8.22 -12.28 21.16
CA SER A 447 7.23 -13.35 20.97
C SER A 447 7.53 -14.66 21.71
N VAL A 448 8.51 -14.67 22.63
CA VAL A 448 8.80 -15.85 23.46
C VAL A 448 8.64 -15.64 24.99
N GLU A 449 8.74 -14.44 25.57
CA GLU A 449 8.78 -14.39 27.06
C GLU A 449 8.06 -13.29 27.86
N GLU A 450 7.62 -12.14 27.34
CA GLU A 450 7.10 -11.10 28.26
C GLU A 450 5.85 -10.36 27.76
N ALA A 451 4.69 -10.91 28.12
CA ALA A 451 3.49 -10.12 28.37
C ALA A 451 2.75 -10.73 29.58
N ALA A 452 3.40 -10.67 30.75
CA ALA A 452 2.72 -10.89 32.02
C ALA A 452 1.75 -9.72 32.28
N PRO A 453 0.55 -9.97 32.82
CA PRO A 453 -0.38 -8.89 33.15
C PRO A 453 0.18 -8.07 34.30
N ALA A 454 0.20 -6.74 34.14
CA ALA A 454 0.39 -5.83 35.25
C ALA A 454 -0.70 -6.11 36.28
N ARG A 455 -0.31 -6.69 37.42
CA ARG A 455 -1.10 -6.67 38.65
C ARG A 455 -0.86 -5.33 39.32
N GLY A 456 -1.92 -4.58 39.54
CA GLY A 456 -1.95 -3.29 40.25
C GLY A 456 -3.33 -2.70 40.13
#